data_AF-A0A6N6NLP9-F1
#
_entry.id   AF-A0A6N6NLP9-F1
#
_cell.length_a   1.000
_cell.length_b   1.000
_cell.length_c   1.000
_cell.angle_alpha   90.00
_cell.angle_beta   90.00
_cell.angle_gamma   90.00
#
_symmetry.space_group_name_H-M   'P 1'
#
loop_
_entity.id
_entity.type
_entity.pdbx_description
1 polymer ?
#
loop_
_entity_poly.entity_id
_entity_poly.type
_entity_poly.pdbx_seq_one_letter_code
_entity_poly.pdbx_strand_id
1 'polypeptide(L)'
;MMQTSVDMVQRNDPIVYVQDACYWVKHNPDKFKRLMHLCHREVDAGNPRVTRGDIYNLAREAGLTITECQELKRDNNKWPTLARYMVMLRPRLAKCLHFRESGIERDGIDLIAEWHAIVNPMTFFYADDWKDAKAKCASGDVTAQ
;
A
#
# COMPACT_ATOMS: atom_id res chain seq x y z
N MET A 1 -8.83 -23.96 -31.74
CA MET A 1 -7.67 -24.09 -30.84
C MET A 1 -6.68 -23.00 -31.22
N MET A 2 -6.54 -21.98 -30.39
CA MET A 2 -5.37 -21.10 -30.25
C MET A 2 -5.77 -20.01 -29.26
N GLN A 3 -5.69 -20.35 -27.97
CA GLN A 3 -5.67 -19.38 -26.89
C GLN A 3 -4.27 -18.74 -26.97
N THR A 4 -4.16 -17.60 -27.62
CA THR A 4 -2.86 -16.98 -27.89
C THR A 4 -2.27 -16.49 -26.58
N SER A 5 -1.08 -17.00 -26.27
CA SER A 5 -0.23 -16.85 -25.09
C SER A 5 0.20 -15.41 -24.71
N VAL A 6 -0.59 -14.38 -25.00
CA VAL A 6 -0.24 -12.97 -24.76
C VAL A 6 -0.72 -12.48 -23.38
N ASP A 7 -1.78 -13.08 -22.83
CA ASP A 7 -2.35 -12.67 -21.52
C ASP A 7 -1.56 -13.17 -20.29
N MET A 8 -0.57 -14.05 -20.48
CA MET A 8 0.19 -14.66 -19.37
C MET A 8 1.55 -14.01 -19.10
N VAL A 9 1.98 -13.05 -19.93
CA VAL A 9 3.31 -12.41 -19.80
C VAL A 9 3.30 -11.18 -18.87
N GLN A 10 2.13 -10.61 -18.54
CA GLN A 10 2.06 -9.36 -17.76
C GLN A 10 1.73 -9.50 -16.26
N ARG A 11 1.64 -10.71 -15.72
CA ARG A 11 1.18 -10.92 -14.33
C ARG A 11 2.26 -11.05 -13.26
N ASN A 12 3.55 -10.86 -13.56
CA ASN A 12 4.64 -11.01 -12.58
C ASN A 12 5.67 -9.85 -12.58
N ASP A 13 5.44 -8.76 -13.32
CA ASP A 13 6.33 -7.61 -13.30
C ASP A 13 5.94 -6.67 -12.14
N PRO A 14 6.84 -6.41 -11.17
CA PRO A 14 6.54 -5.57 -10.02
C PRO A 14 6.11 -4.15 -10.40
N ILE A 15 6.55 -3.60 -11.53
CA ILE A 15 6.15 -2.25 -11.97
C ILE A 15 4.65 -2.18 -12.30
N VAL A 16 4.10 -3.25 -12.87
CA VAL A 16 2.68 -3.30 -13.23
C VAL A 16 1.80 -3.19 -11.99
N TYR A 17 2.18 -3.85 -10.88
CA TYR A 17 1.41 -3.72 -9.63
C TYR A 17 1.54 -2.34 -8.98
N VAL A 18 2.70 -1.70 -9.14
CA VAL A 18 2.94 -0.32 -8.67
C VAL A 18 2.01 0.64 -9.41
N GLN A 19 2.01 0.55 -10.74
CA GLN A 19 1.17 1.36 -11.61
C GLN A 19 -0.31 1.10 -11.36
N ASP A 20 -0.74 -0.16 -11.27
CA ASP A 20 -2.12 -0.54 -10.96
C ASP A 20 -2.58 0.01 -9.60
N ALA A 21 -1.72 -0.04 -8.58
CA ALA A 21 -2.03 0.54 -7.28
C ALA A 21 -2.16 2.08 -7.35
N CYS A 22 -1.26 2.75 -8.07
CA CYS A 22 -1.34 4.20 -8.30
C CYS A 22 -2.63 4.58 -9.06
N TYR A 23 -2.97 3.85 -10.14
CA TYR A 23 -4.22 4.06 -10.86
C TYR A 23 -5.43 3.86 -9.96
N TRP A 24 -5.42 2.82 -9.11
CA TRP A 24 -6.49 2.61 -8.15
C TRP A 24 -6.62 3.79 -7.18
N VAL A 25 -5.51 4.29 -6.62
CA VAL A 25 -5.52 5.44 -5.70
C VAL A 25 -6.04 6.70 -6.40
N LYS A 26 -5.58 6.98 -7.63
CA LYS A 26 -6.02 8.14 -8.42
C LYS A 26 -7.55 8.18 -8.58
N HIS A 27 -8.17 7.03 -8.80
CA HIS A 27 -9.62 6.92 -8.99
C HIS A 27 -10.39 6.70 -7.69
N ASN A 28 -9.71 6.39 -6.58
CA ASN A 28 -10.33 6.08 -5.29
C ASN A 28 -9.64 6.79 -4.11
N PRO A 29 -9.37 8.11 -4.17
CA PRO A 29 -8.56 8.80 -3.16
C PRO A 29 -9.20 8.74 -1.76
N ASP A 30 -10.52 8.83 -1.67
CA ASP A 30 -11.23 8.77 -0.39
C ASP A 30 -11.20 7.37 0.23
N LYS A 31 -11.21 6.32 -0.59
CA LYS A 31 -11.08 4.94 -0.10
C LYS A 31 -9.67 4.69 0.42
N PHE A 32 -8.65 5.18 -0.29
CA PHE A 32 -7.27 5.12 0.17
C PHE A 32 -7.08 5.86 1.52
N LYS A 33 -7.67 7.06 1.67
CA LYS A 33 -7.68 7.79 2.95
C LYS A 33 -8.38 6.99 4.07
N ARG A 34 -9.53 6.36 3.79
CA ARG A 34 -10.23 5.51 4.76
C ARG A 34 -9.38 4.31 5.19
N LEU A 35 -8.69 3.66 4.27
CA LEU A 35 -7.77 2.56 4.60
C LEU A 35 -6.63 3.02 5.51
N MET A 36 -6.02 4.17 5.22
CA MET A 36 -5.01 4.77 6.11
C MET A 36 -5.59 5.06 7.50
N HIS A 37 -6.79 5.63 7.57
CA HIS A 37 -7.46 5.92 8.83
C HIS A 37 -7.69 4.67 9.68
N LEU A 38 -8.07 3.54 9.06
CA LEU A 38 -8.20 2.27 9.77
C LEU A 38 -6.87 1.78 10.32
N CYS A 39 -5.80 1.86 9.52
CA CYS A 39 -4.46 1.47 10.00
C CYS A 39 -4.01 2.36 11.16
N HIS A 40 -4.34 3.65 11.15
CA HIS A 40 -4.09 4.54 12.28
C HIS A 40 -4.83 4.10 13.54
N ARG A 41 -6.12 3.74 13.43
CA ARG A 41 -6.89 3.20 14.58
C ARG A 41 -6.25 1.95 15.17
N GLU A 42 -5.73 1.06 14.32
CA GLU A 42 -5.03 -0.14 14.79
C GLU A 42 -3.71 0.21 15.51
N VAL A 43 -2.96 1.21 15.02
CA VAL A 43 -1.79 1.73 15.75
C VAL A 43 -2.19 2.29 17.10
N ASP A 44 -3.26 3.08 17.17
CA ASP A 44 -3.73 3.72 18.40
C ASP A 44 -4.29 2.71 19.41
N ALA A 45 -4.90 1.62 18.92
CA ALA A 45 -5.31 0.47 19.72
C ALA A 45 -4.12 -0.38 20.22
N GLY A 46 -2.90 -0.06 19.81
CA GLY A 46 -1.70 -0.83 20.17
C GLY A 46 -1.60 -2.18 19.45
N ASN A 47 -2.32 -2.37 18.34
CA ASN A 47 -2.21 -3.60 17.55
C ASN A 47 -0.80 -3.70 16.95
N PRO A 48 0.00 -4.70 17.33
CA PRO A 48 1.38 -4.82 16.85
C PRO A 48 1.45 -5.21 15.38
N ARG A 49 0.35 -5.71 14.79
CA ARG A 49 0.36 -6.25 13.42
C ARG A 49 -1.02 -6.28 12.77
N VAL A 50 -1.16 -5.52 11.69
CA VAL A 50 -2.28 -5.65 10.74
C VAL A 50 -1.86 -6.58 9.61
N THR A 51 -2.54 -7.72 9.49
CA THR A 51 -2.34 -8.66 8.39
C THR A 51 -3.32 -8.40 7.25
N ARG A 52 -3.05 -8.98 6.08
CA ARG A 52 -3.99 -8.91 4.95
C ARG A 52 -5.37 -9.47 5.28
N GLY A 53 -5.43 -10.49 6.14
CA GLY A 53 -6.70 -11.08 6.57
C GLY A 53 -7.55 -10.08 7.36
N ASP A 54 -6.90 -9.24 8.16
CA ASP A 54 -7.57 -8.27 9.03
C ASP A 54 -8.17 -7.12 8.22
N ILE A 55 -7.56 -6.74 7.11
CA ILE A 55 -8.02 -5.64 6.25
C ILE A 55 -9.40 -5.88 5.69
N TYR A 56 -9.75 -7.13 5.37
CA TYR A 56 -11.09 -7.44 4.92
C TYR A 56 -12.14 -7.08 5.99
N ASN A 57 -11.85 -7.43 7.25
CA ASN A 57 -12.73 -7.14 8.38
C ASN A 57 -12.75 -5.63 8.64
N LEU A 58 -11.57 -4.98 8.69
CA LEU A 58 -11.44 -3.53 8.91
C LEU A 58 -12.13 -2.71 7.81
N ALA A 59 -11.96 -3.08 6.54
CA ALA A 59 -12.60 -2.42 5.40
C ALA A 59 -14.12 -2.58 5.43
N ARG A 60 -14.60 -3.78 5.77
CA ARG A 60 -16.04 -4.03 5.93
C ARG A 60 -16.63 -3.22 7.09
N GLU A 61 -15.96 -3.15 8.22
CA GLU A 61 -16.37 -2.34 9.38
C GLU A 61 -16.40 -0.84 9.05
N ALA A 62 -15.58 -0.40 8.10
CA ALA A 62 -15.56 0.98 7.60
C ALA A 62 -16.59 1.28 6.50
N GLY A 63 -17.46 0.32 6.18
CA GLY A 63 -18.50 0.49 5.18
C GLY A 63 -18.01 0.47 3.73
N LEU A 64 -16.85 -0.14 3.44
CA LEU A 64 -16.51 -0.50 2.06
C LEU A 64 -17.45 -1.61 1.58
N THR A 65 -17.79 -1.60 0.30
CA THR A 65 -18.62 -2.63 -0.33
C THR A 65 -17.92 -3.98 -0.31
N ILE A 66 -18.69 -5.07 -0.40
CA ILE A 66 -18.15 -6.43 -0.48
C ILE A 66 -17.20 -6.57 -1.67
N THR A 67 -17.53 -5.96 -2.81
CA THR A 67 -16.70 -6.00 -4.02
C THR A 67 -15.32 -5.39 -3.78
N GLU A 68 -15.25 -4.21 -3.17
CA GLU A 68 -13.98 -3.53 -2.85
C GLU A 68 -13.17 -4.32 -1.81
N CYS A 69 -13.84 -4.85 -0.80
CA CYS A 69 -13.19 -5.73 0.18
C CYS A 69 -12.63 -7.00 -0.49
N GLN A 70 -13.32 -7.53 -1.49
CA GLN A 70 -12.84 -8.68 -2.27
C GLN A 70 -11.68 -8.32 -3.20
N GLU A 71 -11.67 -7.15 -3.81
CA GLU A 71 -10.53 -6.69 -4.63
C GLU A 71 -9.24 -6.60 -3.81
N LEU A 72 -9.29 -5.99 -2.63
CA LEU A 72 -8.16 -5.90 -1.71
C LEU A 72 -7.70 -7.28 -1.20
N LYS A 73 -8.63 -8.23 -1.06
CA LYS A 73 -8.35 -9.59 -0.61
C LYS A 73 -7.76 -10.48 -1.70
N ARG A 74 -8.27 -10.39 -2.93
CA ARG A 74 -7.93 -11.28 -4.05
C ARG A 74 -6.64 -10.88 -4.75
N ASP A 75 -6.32 -9.60 -4.79
CA ASP A 75 -5.10 -9.11 -5.42
C ASP A 75 -3.93 -9.22 -4.42
N ASN A 76 -3.10 -10.24 -4.63
CA ASN A 76 -1.96 -10.54 -3.76
C ASN A 76 -0.89 -9.43 -3.76
N ASN A 77 -0.89 -8.53 -4.76
CA ASN A 77 0.15 -7.54 -4.94
C ASN A 77 -0.34 -6.11 -4.68
N LYS A 78 -1.63 -5.82 -4.89
CA LYS A 78 -2.19 -4.49 -4.65
C LYS A 78 -2.10 -4.04 -3.19
N TRP A 79 -2.51 -4.87 -2.22
CA TRP A 79 -2.40 -4.47 -0.81
C TRP A 79 -0.96 -4.18 -0.38
N PRO A 80 0.02 -5.08 -0.59
CA PRO A 80 1.42 -4.80 -0.23
C PRO A 80 1.98 -3.52 -0.85
N THR A 81 1.57 -3.17 -2.07
CA THR A 81 1.97 -1.92 -2.72
C THR A 81 1.28 -0.71 -2.10
N LEU A 82 -0.04 -0.76 -1.89
CA LEU A 82 -0.78 0.31 -1.21
C LEU A 82 -0.21 0.58 0.18
N ALA A 83 0.08 -0.48 0.95
CA ALA A 83 0.65 -0.36 2.29
C ALA A 83 2.03 0.32 2.29
N ARG A 84 2.86 0.12 1.25
CA ARG A 84 4.15 0.85 1.11
C ARG A 84 3.91 2.35 0.95
N TYR A 85 3.00 2.74 0.07
CA TYR A 85 2.62 4.15 -0.06
C TYR A 85 2.05 4.71 1.24
N MET A 86 1.23 3.95 1.97
CA MET A 86 0.68 4.39 3.26
C MET A 86 1.78 4.70 4.28
N VAL A 87 2.79 3.84 4.43
CA VAL A 87 3.89 4.09 5.38
C VAL A 87 4.83 5.20 4.92
N MET A 88 5.03 5.38 3.62
CA MET A 88 5.80 6.51 3.09
C MET A 88 5.07 7.85 3.33
N LEU A 89 3.75 7.86 3.19
CA LEU A 89 2.92 9.03 3.49
C LEU A 89 2.75 9.26 4.98
N ARG A 90 2.76 8.20 5.81
CA ARG A 90 2.54 8.26 7.25
C ARG A 90 3.43 7.22 7.94
N PRO A 91 4.70 7.57 8.24
CA PRO A 91 5.66 6.64 8.83
C PRO A 91 5.17 5.92 10.09
N ARG A 92 4.35 6.58 10.93
CA ARG A 92 3.71 5.98 12.12
C ARG A 92 3.01 4.64 11.82
N LEU A 93 2.46 4.46 10.62
CA LEU A 93 1.78 3.22 10.24
C LEU A 93 2.74 2.01 10.17
N ALA A 94 4.05 2.22 10.08
CA ALA A 94 5.05 1.16 10.13
C ALA A 94 5.12 0.45 11.50
N LYS A 95 4.44 0.97 12.53
CA LYS A 95 4.26 0.29 13.83
C LYS A 95 3.43 -1.00 13.73
N CYS A 96 2.44 -1.03 12.83
CA CYS A 96 1.55 -2.19 12.66
C CYS A 96 1.59 -2.79 11.24
N LEU A 97 2.08 -2.05 10.23
CA LEU A 97 2.24 -2.53 8.86
C LEU A 97 3.64 -3.12 8.64
N HIS A 98 3.69 -4.44 8.42
CA HIS A 98 4.93 -5.18 8.26
C HIS A 98 5.11 -5.69 6.84
N PHE A 99 6.30 -5.46 6.31
CA PHE A 99 6.68 -5.82 4.94
C PHE A 99 7.74 -6.91 4.93
N ARG A 100 7.69 -7.73 3.89
CA ARG A 100 8.82 -8.50 3.39
C ARG A 100 9.33 -7.83 2.13
N GLU A 101 10.61 -7.98 1.84
CA GLU A 101 11.16 -7.59 0.54
C GLU A 101 10.38 -8.30 -0.58
N SER A 102 10.14 -7.56 -1.65
CA SER A 102 9.35 -7.96 -2.81
C SER A 102 10.14 -7.67 -4.08
N GLY A 103 9.51 -7.90 -5.24
CA GLY A 103 10.12 -7.52 -6.51
C GLY A 103 10.31 -6.00 -6.63
N ILE A 104 9.50 -5.18 -5.95
CA ILE A 104 9.62 -3.72 -5.96
C ILE A 104 11.02 -3.29 -5.51
N GLU A 105 11.51 -3.84 -4.39
CA GLU A 105 12.83 -3.50 -3.86
C GLU A 105 13.97 -4.14 -4.64
N ARG A 106 13.79 -5.40 -5.08
CA ARG A 106 14.83 -6.11 -5.84
C ARG A 106 15.10 -5.47 -7.19
N ASP A 107 14.06 -4.95 -7.82
CA ASP A 107 14.13 -4.36 -9.15
C ASP A 107 14.36 -2.83 -9.08
N GLY A 108 14.47 -2.27 -7.86
CA GLY A 108 14.81 -0.86 -7.64
C GLY A 108 13.74 0.12 -8.12
N ILE A 109 12.46 -0.23 -7.99
CA ILE A 109 11.36 0.60 -8.48
C ILE A 109 11.20 1.86 -7.62
N ASP A 110 11.24 3.02 -8.26
CA ASP A 110 11.01 4.31 -7.63
C ASP A 110 9.50 4.57 -7.44
N LEU A 111 9.01 4.24 -6.25
CA LEU A 111 7.60 4.45 -5.88
C LEU A 111 7.20 5.93 -5.90
N ILE A 112 8.09 6.85 -5.50
CA ILE A 112 7.78 8.28 -5.47
C ILE A 112 7.56 8.79 -6.89
N ALA A 113 8.45 8.43 -7.81
CA ALA A 113 8.33 8.80 -9.22
C ALA A 113 7.03 8.28 -9.84
N GLU A 114 6.68 7.00 -9.63
CA GLU A 114 5.44 6.42 -10.15
C GLU A 114 4.19 7.11 -9.57
N TRP A 115 4.20 7.44 -8.27
CA TRP A 115 3.11 8.19 -7.65
C TRP A 115 2.99 9.60 -8.21
N HIS A 116 4.09 10.32 -8.38
CA HIS A 116 4.09 11.67 -8.94
C HIS A 116 3.60 11.69 -10.39
N ALA A 117 3.99 10.69 -11.18
CA ALA A 117 3.56 10.54 -12.56
C ALA A 117 2.05 10.24 -12.69
N ILE A 118 1.52 9.37 -11.83
CA ILE A 118 0.15 8.83 -11.99
C ILE A 118 -0.87 9.55 -11.10
N VAL A 119 -0.54 9.73 -9.81
CA VAL A 119 -1.49 10.16 -8.78
C VAL A 119 -1.47 11.67 -8.62
N ASN A 120 -0.35 12.24 -8.14
CA ASN A 120 -0.22 13.68 -7.93
C ASN A 120 1.25 14.09 -7.74
N PRO A 121 1.81 14.95 -8.63
CA PRO A 121 3.21 15.39 -8.55
C PRO A 121 3.55 16.26 -7.34
N MET A 122 2.55 16.84 -6.68
CA MET A 122 2.75 17.70 -5.50
C MET A 122 2.70 16.93 -4.18
N THR A 123 2.69 15.59 -4.23
CA THR A 123 2.59 14.78 -3.01
C THR A 123 3.92 14.76 -2.28
N PHE A 124 3.92 15.19 -1.02
CA PHE A 124 5.06 15.07 -0.13
C PHE A 124 5.02 13.72 0.61
N PHE A 125 6.11 12.96 0.53
CA PHE A 125 6.33 11.73 1.29
C PHE A 125 7.23 12.04 2.49
N TYR A 126 6.91 11.47 3.65
CA TYR A 126 7.70 11.64 4.88
C TYR A 126 8.77 10.56 5.03
N ALA A 127 8.78 9.56 4.16
CA ALA A 127 9.83 8.57 4.07
C ALA A 127 10.06 8.16 2.61
N ASP A 128 11.31 7.84 2.29
CA ASP A 128 11.74 7.48 0.92
C ASP A 128 11.26 6.07 0.52
N ASP A 129 11.20 5.16 1.50
CA ASP A 129 10.67 3.81 1.35
C ASP A 129 10.12 3.29 2.69
N TRP A 130 9.70 2.02 2.73
CA TRP A 130 9.21 1.42 3.97
C TRP A 130 10.31 1.15 5.02
N LYS A 131 11.58 1.00 4.60
CA LYS A 131 12.71 0.77 5.51
C LYS A 131 13.02 2.07 6.25
N ASP A 132 13.04 3.20 5.56
CA ASP A 132 13.14 4.54 6.15
C ASP A 132 11.94 4.83 7.08
N ALA A 133 10.71 4.54 6.64
CA ALA A 133 9.52 4.69 7.49
C ALA A 133 9.63 3.93 8.82
N LYS A 134 10.18 2.70 8.79
CA LYS A 134 10.47 1.90 9.99
C LYS A 134 11.60 2.49 10.84
N ALA A 135 12.66 2.97 10.21
CA ALA A 135 13.78 3.60 10.91
C ALA A 135 13.31 4.85 11.68
N LYS A 136 12.48 5.68 11.05
CA LYS A 136 11.83 6.85 11.67
C LYS A 136 10.96 6.48 12.88
N CYS A 137 10.19 5.40 12.77
CA CYS A 137 9.44 4.87 13.91
C CYS A 137 10.36 4.46 15.07
N ALA A 138 11.47 3.78 14.77
CA ALA A 138 12.41 3.30 15.78
C ALA A 138 13.17 4.45 16.47
N SER A 139 13.47 5.54 15.75
CA SER A 139 14.17 6.70 16.28
C SER A 139 13.26 7.71 16.98
N GLY A 140 11.95 7.52 16.96
CA GLY A 140 10.98 8.47 17.53
C GLY A 140 10.87 9.79 16.75
N ASP A 141 11.17 9.77 15.46
CA ASP A 141 11.06 10.93 14.56
C ASP A 141 9.64 11.53 14.63
N VAL A 142 9.53 12.85 14.68
CA VAL A 142 8.25 13.57 14.80
C VAL A 142 7.27 13.25 13.66
N THR A 143 7.79 12.88 12.50
CA THR A 143 7.00 12.46 11.33
C THR A 143 6.43 11.03 11.48
N ALA A 144 6.90 10.28 12.48
CA ALA A 144 6.48 8.93 12.82
C ALA A 144 5.74 8.85 14.19
N GLN A 145 5.47 9.99 14.81
CA GLN A 145 4.72 10.11 16.06
C GLN A 145 3.21 10.17 15.85
#